data_AF-A0A926FMU4-F1
#
_entry.id   AF-A0A926FMU4-F1
#
_cell.length_a   1.000
_cell.length_b   1.000
_cell.length_c   1.000
_cell.angle_alpha   90.00
_cell.angle_beta   90.00
_cell.angle_gamma   90.00
#
_symmetry.space_group_name_H-M   'P 1'
#
loop_
_entity.id
_entity.type
_entity.pdbx_description
1 polymer ?
#
loop_
_entity_poly.entity_id
_entity_poly.type
_entity_poly.pdbx_seq_one_letter_code
_entity_poly.pdbx_strand_id
1 'polypeptide(L)'
;EAAAAYASAFALDRKDEEAASGLGLALADAGKLAEAEASLLQAVEVSPQSGALWNNLGVVRTRRGSYSEAVDAFRKALSLDPKLEAAQANLARAEQLLALDRASAAS
;
A
#
# COMPACT_ATOMS: atom_id res chain seq x y z
N GLU A 1 -15.53 -19.33 -17.75
CA GLU A 1 -14.55 -20.03 -16.88
C GLU A 1 -13.50 -19.09 -16.27
N ALA A 2 -13.82 -17.82 -15.97
CA ALA A 2 -12.90 -16.88 -15.30
C ALA A 2 -13.07 -16.87 -13.77
N ALA A 3 -14.27 -17.21 -13.28
CA ALA A 3 -14.59 -17.21 -11.84
C ALA A 3 -13.74 -18.18 -11.02
N ALA A 4 -13.30 -19.31 -11.60
CA ALA A 4 -12.46 -20.30 -10.92
C ALA A 4 -11.00 -19.86 -10.79
N ALA A 5 -10.48 -19.07 -11.74
CA ALA A 5 -9.12 -18.52 -11.67
C ALA A 5 -9.02 -17.40 -10.61
N TYR A 6 -10.10 -16.63 -10.41
CA TYR A 6 -10.17 -15.64 -9.33
C TYR A 6 -10.14 -16.28 -7.94
N ALA A 7 -10.74 -17.45 -7.76
CA ALA A 7 -10.78 -18.14 -6.46
C ALA A 7 -9.41 -18.67 -5.99
N SER A 8 -8.48 -18.97 -6.90
CA SER A 8 -7.12 -19.45 -6.53
C SER A 8 -6.12 -18.34 -6.25
N ALA A 9 -6.24 -17.16 -6.88
CA ALA A 9 -5.48 -15.98 -6.47
C ALA A 9 -5.93 -15.44 -5.08
N PHE A 10 -7.17 -15.78 -4.68
CA PHE A 10 -7.77 -15.48 -3.38
C PHE A 10 -7.32 -16.42 -2.24
N ALA A 11 -6.40 -17.35 -2.51
CA ALA A 11 -6.03 -18.42 -1.58
C ALA A 11 -4.63 -18.28 -0.98
N LEU A 12 -4.11 -17.05 -0.83
CA LEU A 12 -3.42 -16.78 0.43
C LEU A 12 -4.51 -16.71 1.49
N ASP A 13 -4.34 -17.43 2.60
CA ASP A 13 -5.30 -17.36 3.69
C ASP A 13 -5.38 -15.89 4.11
N ARG A 14 -6.54 -15.38 4.53
CA ARG A 14 -6.66 -14.00 5.05
C ARG A 14 -5.55 -13.70 6.09
N LYS A 15 -5.11 -14.75 6.78
CA LYS A 15 -4.00 -14.76 7.72
C LYS A 15 -2.65 -14.40 7.10
N ASP A 16 -2.36 -14.80 5.87
CA ASP A 16 -1.10 -14.48 5.20
C ASP A 16 -1.06 -13.00 4.78
N GLU A 17 -2.18 -12.43 4.33
CA GLU A 17 -2.30 -10.99 4.05
C GLU A 17 -2.17 -10.16 5.34
N GLU A 18 -2.77 -10.63 6.43
CA GLU A 18 -2.67 -10.01 7.75
C GLU A 18 -1.24 -10.11 8.31
N ALA A 19 -0.57 -11.25 8.14
CA ALA A 19 0.82 -11.45 8.53
C ALA A 19 1.77 -10.55 7.73
N ALA A 20 1.58 -10.46 6.40
CA ALA A 20 2.37 -9.58 5.55
C ALA A 20 2.16 -8.10 5.90
N SER A 21 0.91 -7.70 6.18
CA SER A 21 0.57 -6.36 6.66
C SER A 21 1.24 -6.05 8.00
N GLY A 22 1.15 -6.98 8.96
CA GLY A 22 1.75 -6.84 10.27
C GLY A 22 3.28 -6.73 10.20
N LEU A 23 3.92 -7.58 9.39
CA LEU A 23 5.37 -7.52 9.17
C LEU A 23 5.80 -6.20 8.53
N GLY A 24 5.12 -5.77 7.47
CA GLY A 24 5.41 -4.50 6.79
C GLY A 24 5.32 -3.30 7.72
N LEU A 25 4.25 -3.22 8.53
CA LEU A 25 4.08 -2.13 9.50
C LEU A 25 5.10 -2.20 10.64
N ALA A 26 5.37 -3.39 11.18
CA ALA A 26 6.37 -3.57 12.24
C ALA A 26 7.78 -3.20 11.78
N LEU A 27 8.17 -3.58 10.56
CA LEU A 27 9.43 -3.17 9.94
C LEU A 27 9.48 -1.65 9.76
N ALA A 28 8.36 -1.04 9.33
CA ALA A 28 8.30 0.39 9.19
C ALA A 28 8.46 1.10 10.53
N ASP A 29 7.80 0.63 11.59
CA ASP A 29 7.91 1.15 12.95
C ASP A 29 9.32 1.00 13.53
N ALA A 30 10.04 -0.05 13.14
CA ALA A 30 11.46 -0.22 13.43
C ALA A 30 12.39 0.66 12.58
N GLY A 31 11.84 1.54 11.72
CA GLY A 31 12.61 2.41 10.82
C GLY A 31 13.18 1.72 9.59
N LYS A 32 12.91 0.42 9.41
CA LYS A 32 13.41 -0.41 8.31
C LYS A 32 12.51 -0.29 7.08
N LEU A 33 12.35 0.94 6.59
CA LEU A 33 11.35 1.27 5.58
C LEU A 33 11.56 0.56 4.23
N ALA A 34 12.81 0.32 3.83
CA ALA A 34 13.12 -0.39 2.59
C ALA A 34 12.74 -1.88 2.67
N GLU A 35 12.98 -2.52 3.82
CA GLU A 35 12.60 -3.91 4.08
C GLU A 35 11.08 -4.04 4.17
N ALA A 36 10.41 -3.08 4.82
CA ALA A 36 8.96 -2.99 4.88
C ALA A 36 8.32 -2.91 3.50
N GLU A 37 8.86 -2.05 2.63
CA GLU A 37 8.37 -1.90 1.26
C GLU A 37 8.59 -3.18 0.44
N ALA A 38 9.78 -3.78 0.51
CA ALA A 38 10.06 -5.02 -0.19
C ALA A 38 9.11 -6.16 0.23
N SER A 39 8.84 -6.28 1.54
CA SER A 39 7.90 -7.28 2.06
C SER A 39 6.47 -7.05 1.57
N LEU A 40 6.01 -5.79 1.54
CA LEU A 40 4.66 -5.46 1.06
C LEU A 40 4.55 -5.57 -0.46
N LEU A 41 5.63 -5.30 -1.21
CA LEU A 41 5.69 -5.52 -2.65
C LEU A 41 5.50 -6.99 -3.00
N GLN A 42 6.22 -7.89 -2.32
CA GLN A 42 6.01 -9.33 -2.48
C GLN A 42 4.57 -9.73 -2.14
N ALA A 43 4.00 -9.15 -1.09
CA ALA A 43 2.61 -9.45 -0.71
C ALA A 43 1.59 -9.01 -1.77
N VAL A 44 1.76 -7.82 -2.38
CA VAL A 44 0.86 -7.37 -3.47
C VAL A 44 1.11 -8.09 -4.78
N GLU A 45 2.30 -8.65 -5.02
CA GLU A 45 2.56 -9.51 -6.19
C GLU A 45 1.78 -10.83 -6.08
N VAL A 46 1.69 -11.40 -4.87
CA VAL A 46 0.93 -12.63 -4.63
C VAL A 46 -0.58 -12.36 -4.53
N SER A 47 -0.98 -11.29 -3.82
CA SER A 47 -2.38 -10.86 -3.63
C SER A 47 -2.65 -9.48 -4.24
N PRO A 48 -2.64 -9.33 -5.58
CA PRO A 48 -2.78 -8.03 -6.24
C PRO A 48 -4.16 -7.39 -6.08
N GLN A 49 -5.15 -8.14 -5.60
CA GLN A 49 -6.52 -7.67 -5.37
C GLN A 49 -6.78 -7.22 -3.92
N SER A 50 -5.79 -7.31 -3.03
CA SER A 50 -5.96 -6.89 -1.63
C SER A 50 -5.76 -5.38 -1.47
N GLY A 51 -6.87 -4.64 -1.35
CA GLY A 51 -6.84 -3.20 -1.11
C GLY A 51 -6.09 -2.81 0.16
N ALA A 52 -6.14 -3.65 1.20
CA ALA A 52 -5.42 -3.45 2.45
C ALA A 52 -3.89 -3.48 2.27
N LEU A 53 -3.36 -4.44 1.50
CA LEU A 53 -1.93 -4.53 1.20
C LEU A 53 -1.45 -3.31 0.40
N TRP A 54 -2.22 -2.87 -0.59
CA TRP A 54 -1.93 -1.64 -1.34
C TRP A 54 -1.95 -0.39 -0.46
N ASN A 55 -2.89 -0.29 0.49
CA ASN A 55 -2.90 0.79 1.47
C ASN A 55 -1.64 0.78 2.34
N ASN A 56 -1.25 -0.38 2.87
CA ASN A 56 -0.07 -0.49 3.73
C ASN A 56 1.21 -0.17 2.96
N LEU A 57 1.32 -0.59 1.69
CA LEU A 57 2.42 -0.21 0.81
C LEU A 57 2.50 1.32 0.64
N GLY A 58 1.35 1.97 0.43
CA GLY A 58 1.27 3.44 0.37
C GLY A 58 1.70 4.12 1.66
N VAL A 59 1.34 3.58 2.83
CA VAL A 59 1.77 4.11 4.14
C VAL A 59 3.29 4.04 4.27
N VAL A 60 3.91 2.91 3.93
CA VAL A 60 5.36 2.75 4.00
C VAL A 60 6.07 3.71 3.04
N ARG A 61 5.58 3.84 1.80
CA ARG A 61 6.13 4.79 0.81
C ARG A 61 6.02 6.24 1.24
N THR A 62 4.90 6.61 1.89
CA THR A 62 4.72 7.94 2.48
C THR A 62 5.79 8.20 3.53
N ARG A 63 6.06 7.22 4.41
CA ARG A 63 7.12 7.34 5.44
C ARG A 63 8.52 7.42 4.86
N ARG A 64 8.75 6.86 3.67
CA ARG A 64 10.02 6.97 2.92
C ARG A 64 10.22 8.30 2.21
N GLY A 65 9.17 9.13 2.09
CA GLY A 65 9.20 10.34 1.27
C GLY A 65 8.89 10.10 -0.21
N SER A 66 8.62 8.85 -0.61
CA SER A 66 8.20 8.48 -1.98
C SER A 66 6.73 8.81 -2.21
N TYR A 67 6.38 10.10 -2.16
CA TYR A 67 4.98 10.55 -2.13
C TYR A 67 4.23 10.23 -3.44
N SER A 68 4.91 10.26 -4.59
CA SER A 68 4.33 9.83 -5.87
C SER A 68 3.87 8.38 -5.84
N GLU A 69 4.77 7.45 -5.50
CA GLU A 69 4.45 6.03 -5.47
C GLU A 69 3.45 5.68 -4.35
N ALA A 70 3.39 6.49 -3.28
CA ALA A 70 2.39 6.36 -2.24
C ALA A 70 0.98 6.69 -2.76
N VAL A 71 0.83 7.82 -3.48
CA VAL A 71 -0.45 8.22 -4.10
C VAL A 71 -0.96 7.13 -5.04
N ASP A 72 -0.09 6.56 -5.87
CA ASP A 72 -0.47 5.48 -6.79
C ASP A 72 -0.94 4.22 -6.04
N ALA A 73 -0.26 3.86 -4.95
CA ALA A 73 -0.65 2.73 -4.11
C ALA A 73 -2.02 2.95 -3.44
N PHE A 74 -2.29 4.14 -2.90
CA PHE A 74 -3.60 4.45 -2.30
C PHE A 74 -4.72 4.50 -3.34
N ARG A 75 -4.47 5.04 -4.54
CA ARG A 75 -5.44 4.99 -5.64
C ARG A 75 -5.75 3.55 -6.05
N LYS A 76 -4.73 2.68 -6.09
CA LYS A 76 -4.93 1.25 -6.35
C LYS A 76 -5.77 0.60 -5.25
N ALA A 77 -5.50 0.92 -3.97
CA ALA A 77 -6.30 0.44 -2.85
C ALA A 77 -7.79 0.84 -2.99
N LEU A 78 -8.07 2.11 -3.30
CA LEU A 78 -9.43 2.62 -3.49
C LEU A 78 -10.12 2.11 -4.76
N SER A 79 -9.35 1.76 -5.80
CA SER A 79 -9.89 1.08 -6.98
C SER A 79 -10.37 -0.34 -6.66
N LEU A 80 -9.78 -0.99 -5.66
CA LEU A 80 -10.13 -2.35 -5.24
C LEU A 80 -11.22 -2.34 -4.15
N ASP A 81 -11.12 -1.40 -3.21
CA ASP A 81 -12.11 -1.14 -2.18
C ASP A 81 -12.37 0.37 -2.05
N PRO A 82 -13.38 0.89 -2.76
CA PRO A 82 -13.74 2.31 -2.71
C PRO A 82 -14.18 2.80 -1.33
N LYS A 83 -14.56 1.89 -0.42
CA LYS A 83 -15.05 2.20 0.93
C LYS A 83 -13.94 2.10 1.98
N LEU A 84 -12.69 1.89 1.57
CA LEU A 84 -11.55 1.85 2.48
C LEU A 84 -11.20 3.25 2.99
N GLU A 85 -11.91 3.70 4.03
CA GLU A 85 -11.77 5.04 4.65
C GLU A 85 -10.31 5.39 4.99
N ALA A 86 -9.55 4.40 5.48
CA ALA A 86 -8.13 4.58 5.77
C ALA A 86 -7.32 5.00 4.53
N ALA A 87 -7.60 4.39 3.37
CA ALA A 87 -6.92 4.74 2.12
C ALA A 87 -7.34 6.11 1.59
N GLN A 88 -8.59 6.55 1.83
CA GLN A 88 -9.03 7.90 1.47
C GLN A 88 -8.27 8.97 2.28
N ALA A 89 -8.21 8.80 3.60
CA ALA A 89 -7.49 9.71 4.49
C ALA A 89 -5.99 9.74 4.15
N ASN A 90 -5.40 8.57 3.89
CA ASN A 90 -4.00 8.47 3.53
C ASN A 90 -3.68 9.06 2.15
N LEU A 91 -4.55 8.88 1.15
CA LEU A 91 -4.40 9.50 -0.16
C LEU A 91 -4.38 11.02 -0.06
N ALA A 92 -5.36 11.61 0.64
CA ALA A 92 -5.43 13.05 0.82
C ALA A 92 -4.15 13.62 1.47
N ARG A 93 -3.63 12.92 2.49
CA ARG A 93 -2.36 13.29 3.13
C ARG A 93 -1.17 13.15 2.18
N ALA A 94 -1.09 12.07 1.41
CA ALA A 94 0.00 11.85 0.47
C ALA A 94 0.01 12.88 -0.66
N GLU A 95 -1.17 13.29 -1.17
CA GLU A 95 -1.29 14.34 -2.18
C GLU A 95 -0.83 15.71 -1.65
N GLN A 96 -1.15 16.04 -0.39
CA GLN A 96 -0.64 17.25 0.27
C GLN A 96 0.89 17.22 0.39
N LEU A 97 1.46 16.10 0.85
CA LEU A 97 2.90 15.95 0.98
C LEU A 97 3.62 16.04 -0.38
N LEU A 98 3.05 15.42 -1.42
CA LEU A 98 3.57 15.52 -2.79
C LEU A 98 3.54 16.95 -3.32
N ALA A 99 2.49 17.72 -3.03
CA ALA A 99 2.39 19.12 -3.42
C ALA A 99 3.45 19.99 -2.72
N LEU A 100 3.66 19.77 -1.42
CA LEU A 100 4.68 20.47 -0.64
C LEU A 100 6.11 20.14 -1.13
N ASP A 101 6.38 18.87 -1.39
CA ASP A 101 7.67 18.40 -1.92
C ASP A 101 7.99 19.07 -3.27
N ARG A 102 7.03 19.08 -4.20
CA ARG A 102 7.17 19.76 -5.49
C ARG A 102 7.36 21.28 -5.36
N ALA A 103 6.67 21.92 -4.43
CA ALA A 103 6.82 23.34 -4.18
C ALA A 103 8.23 23.67 -3.64
N SER A 104 8.76 22.81 -2.76
CA SER A 104 10.10 22.98 -2.20
C SER A 104 11.23 22.72 -3.21
N ALA A 105 10.99 21.87 -4.21
CA ALA A 105 11.96 21.61 -5.28
C ALA A 105 12.00 22.72 -6.34
N ALA A 106 10.99 23.58 -6.39
CA ALA A 106 10.85 24.66 -7.37
C ALA A 106 11.38 26.02 -6.87
N SER A 107 11.75 26.13 -5.59
CA SER A 107 12.34 27.32 -4.94
C SER A 107 13.86 27.23 -4.86
#